data_AF-A0A5E7XZ09-F1
#
_entry.id   AF-A0A5E7XZ09-F1
#
_cell.length_a   1.000
_cell.length_b   1.000
_cell.length_c   1.000
_cell.angle_alpha   90.00
_cell.angle_beta   90.00
_cell.angle_gamma   90.00
#
_symmetry.space_group_name_H-M   'P 1'
#
loop_
_entity.id
_entity.type
_entity.pdbx_description
1 polymer ?
#
loop_
_entity_poly.entity_id
_entity_poly.type
_entity_poly.pdbx_seq_one_letter_code
_entity_poly.pdbx_strand_id
1 'polypeptide(L)'
;MRIARPLMTRIVLWCLAYLWTASAALAISYFAGWQYDGDAGWWLVTAYSFPALAIASPLLWMAGDPDLSATYCIVALAALTVAAAGVIRRPAKQPTGS
;
A
#
# COMPACT_ATOMS: atom_id res chain seq x y z
N MET A 1 -5.02 5.82 24.97
CA MET A 1 -4.51 4.44 24.88
C MET A 1 -3.12 4.45 24.26
N ARG A 2 -2.07 4.04 24.97
CA ARG A 2 -0.73 3.81 24.37
C ARG A 2 -0.73 2.39 23.80
N ILE A 3 -0.77 2.27 22.47
CA ILE A 3 -0.64 0.98 21.80
C ILE A 3 0.77 0.44 22.09
N ALA A 4 0.87 -0.79 22.55
CA ALA A 4 2.15 -1.43 22.82
C ALA A 4 2.99 -1.43 21.54
N ARG A 5 4.24 -0.96 21.62
CA ARG A 5 5.19 -0.89 20.50
C ARG A 5 5.23 -2.16 19.62
N PRO A 6 5.27 -3.39 20.17
CA PRO A 6 5.26 -4.61 19.34
C PRO A 6 3.93 -4.83 18.60
N LEU A 7 2.79 -4.45 19.17
CA LEU A 7 1.48 -4.53 18.51
C LEU A 7 1.41 -3.54 17.35
N MET A 8 1.89 -2.31 17.57
CA MET A 8 1.94 -1.27 16.56
C MET A 8 2.81 -1.68 15.37
N THR A 9 3.99 -2.27 15.62
CA THR A 9 4.86 -2.81 14.55
C THR A 9 4.16 -3.93 13.77
N ARG A 10 3.48 -4.86 14.43
CA ARG A 10 2.73 -5.93 13.75
C ARG A 10 1.62 -5.37 12.87
N ILE A 11 0.84 -4.41 13.37
CA ILE A 11 -0.23 -3.77 12.59
C ILE A 11 0.35 -3.11 11.34
N VAL A 12 1.43 -2.34 11.49
CA VAL A 12 2.11 -1.70 10.35
C VAL A 12 2.58 -2.74 9.34
N LEU A 13 3.23 -3.83 9.77
CA LEU A 13 3.69 -4.89 8.87
C LEU A 13 2.53 -5.56 8.12
N TRP A 14 1.42 -5.84 8.79
CA TRP A 14 0.24 -6.45 8.15
C TRP A 14 -0.42 -5.50 7.15
N CYS A 15 -0.56 -4.22 7.49
CA CYS A 15 -1.03 -3.21 6.54
C CYS A 15 -0.11 -3.11 5.31
N LEU A 16 1.20 -3.19 5.52
CA LEU A 16 2.19 -3.08 4.45
C LEU A 16 2.17 -4.31 3.54
N ALA A 17 2.04 -5.50 4.12
CA ALA A 17 1.88 -6.76 3.38
C ALA A 17 0.60 -6.74 2.52
N TYR A 18 -0.52 -6.28 3.11
CA TYR A 18 -1.78 -6.12 2.40
C TYR A 18 -1.69 -5.14 1.22
N LEU A 19 -1.05 -3.98 1.43
CA LEU A 19 -0.86 -3.01 0.36
C LEU A 19 -0.04 -3.63 -0.79
N TRP A 20 1.04 -4.37 -0.48
CA TRP A 20 1.85 -5.07 -1.47
C TRP A 20 1.04 -6.06 -2.30
N THR A 21 0.24 -6.90 -1.65
CA THR A 21 -0.58 -7.90 -2.34
C THR A 21 -1.68 -7.26 -3.16
N ALA A 22 -2.27 -6.15 -2.70
CA ALA A 22 -3.26 -5.38 -3.47
C ALA A 22 -2.67 -4.77 -4.74
N SER A 23 -1.47 -4.20 -4.68
CA SER A 23 -0.79 -3.66 -5.87
C SER A 23 -0.31 -4.75 -6.84
N ALA A 24 0.16 -5.89 -6.32
CA ALA A 24 0.49 -7.03 -7.16
C ALA A 24 -0.74 -7.58 -7.90
N ALA A 25 -1.89 -7.67 -7.22
CA ALA A 25 -3.15 -8.09 -7.82
C ALA A 25 -3.58 -7.15 -8.96
N LEU A 26 -3.47 -5.82 -8.76
CA LEU A 26 -3.75 -4.84 -9.81
C LEU A 26 -2.82 -4.97 -11.02
N ALA A 27 -1.52 -5.17 -10.78
CA ALA A 27 -0.56 -5.40 -11.86
C ALA A 27 -0.89 -6.68 -12.64
N ILE A 28 -1.22 -7.78 -11.93
CA ILE A 28 -1.65 -9.03 -12.57
C ILE A 28 -2.92 -8.81 -13.40
N SER A 29 -3.91 -8.09 -12.87
CA SER A 29 -5.15 -7.78 -13.61
C SER A 29 -4.86 -7.02 -14.91
N TYR A 30 -3.90 -6.07 -14.88
CA TYR A 30 -3.47 -5.33 -16.06
C TYR A 30 -2.80 -6.25 -17.09
N PHE A 31 -1.81 -7.05 -16.68
CA PHE A 31 -1.10 -7.97 -17.59
C PHE A 31 -1.95 -9.14 -18.09
N ALA A 32 -2.91 -9.60 -17.29
CA ALA A 32 -3.88 -10.62 -17.68
C ALA A 32 -4.92 -10.08 -18.67
N GLY A 33 -4.94 -8.76 -18.91
CA GLY A 33 -5.91 -8.11 -19.79
C GLY A 33 -7.33 -8.16 -19.27
N TRP A 34 -7.52 -8.35 -17.96
CA TRP A 34 -8.86 -8.38 -17.36
C TRP A 34 -9.48 -7.00 -17.48
N GLN A 35 -10.56 -6.90 -18.26
CA GLN A 35 -11.18 -5.62 -18.57
C GLN A 35 -12.32 -5.30 -17.61
N TYR A 36 -12.56 -3.99 -17.44
CA TYR A 36 -13.69 -3.44 -16.66
C TYR A 36 -15.04 -4.04 -17.06
N ASP A 37 -15.19 -4.49 -18.31
CA ASP A 37 -16.46 -4.73 -18.97
C ASP A 37 -16.96 -6.20 -18.96
N GLY A 38 -16.47 -7.05 -18.04
CA GLY A 38 -17.09 -8.37 -17.87
C GLY A 38 -16.24 -9.47 -17.25
N ASP A 39 -14.94 -9.23 -17.02
CA ASP A 39 -14.09 -10.24 -16.40
C ASP A 39 -14.33 -10.31 -14.89
N ALA A 40 -14.79 -11.47 -14.42
CA ALA A 40 -14.92 -11.73 -12.99
C ALA A 40 -13.59 -11.54 -12.24
N GLY A 41 -12.45 -11.78 -12.92
CA GLY A 41 -11.12 -11.49 -12.41
C GLY A 41 -10.90 -10.00 -12.12
N TRP A 42 -11.38 -9.10 -12.99
CA TRP A 42 -11.26 -7.65 -12.79
C TRP A 42 -12.02 -7.19 -11.55
N TRP A 43 -13.27 -7.65 -11.38
CA TRP A 43 -14.08 -7.31 -10.21
C TRP A 43 -13.49 -7.82 -8.90
N LEU A 44 -12.92 -9.03 -8.91
CA LEU A 44 -12.30 -9.63 -7.73
C LEU A 44 -11.03 -8.88 -7.32
N VAL A 45 -10.18 -8.52 -8.27
CA VAL A 45 -9.00 -7.70 -8.01
C VAL A 45 -9.37 -6.29 -7.56
N THR A 46 -10.38 -5.68 -8.17
CA THR A 46 -10.82 -4.33 -7.82
C THR A 46 -11.41 -4.29 -6.41
N ALA A 47 -12.27 -5.25 -6.05
CA ALA A 47 -12.84 -5.35 -4.70
C ALA A 47 -11.76 -5.60 -3.64
N TYR A 48 -10.79 -6.48 -3.94
CA TYR A 48 -9.66 -6.74 -3.05
C TYR A 48 -8.74 -5.53 -2.89
N SER A 49 -8.50 -4.78 -3.96
CA SER A 49 -7.56 -3.65 -3.97
C SER A 49 -8.19 -2.31 -3.57
N PHE A 50 -9.53 -2.24 -3.46
CA PHE A 50 -10.27 -1.00 -3.20
C PHE A 50 -9.78 -0.20 -1.99
N PRO A 51 -9.54 -0.78 -0.80
CA PRO A 51 -9.00 -0.02 0.33
C PRO A 51 -7.62 0.59 0.07
N ALA A 52 -6.78 -0.09 -0.72
CA ALA A 52 -5.47 0.42 -1.10
C ALA A 52 -5.60 1.56 -2.14
N LEU A 53 -6.47 1.38 -3.13
CA LEU A 53 -6.79 2.40 -4.12
C LEU A 53 -7.41 3.65 -3.49
N ALA A 54 -8.28 3.52 -2.50
CA ALA A 54 -8.86 4.65 -1.79
C ALA A 54 -7.77 5.52 -1.13
N ILE A 55 -6.76 4.89 -0.53
CA ILE A 55 -5.61 5.57 0.08
C ILE A 55 -4.69 6.19 -0.99
N ALA A 56 -4.49 5.49 -2.11
CA ALA A 56 -3.65 5.94 -3.22
C ALA A 56 -4.34 6.96 -4.14
N SER A 57 -5.66 7.10 -4.08
CA SER A 57 -6.46 7.92 -5.00
C SER A 57 -6.02 9.39 -5.10
N PRO A 58 -5.63 10.09 -4.00
CA PRO A 58 -5.18 11.48 -4.12
C PRO A 58 -3.83 11.58 -4.83
N LEU A 59 -2.97 10.56 -4.66
CA LEU A 59 -1.66 10.49 -5.30
C LEU A 59 -1.77 10.19 -6.79
N LEU A 60 -2.70 9.29 -7.16
CA LEU A 60 -3.01 8.97 -8.56
C LEU A 60 -3.61 10.17 -9.30
N TRP A 61 -4.47 10.95 -8.63
CA TRP A 61 -5.07 12.16 -9.20
C TRP A 61 -4.03 13.25 -9.51
N MET A 62 -2.98 13.35 -8.70
CA MET A 62 -1.85 14.26 -8.96
C MET A 62 -0.93 13.80 -10.10
N ALA A 63 -0.92 12.49 -10.42
CA ALA A 63 0.00 11.93 -11.40
C ALA A 63 -0.46 12.11 -12.86
N GLY A 64 -1.73 12.43 -13.10
CA GLY A 64 -2.25 12.90 -14.39
C GLY A 64 -2.35 11.87 -15.52
N ASP A 65 -1.73 10.69 -15.39
CA ASP A 65 -1.68 9.67 -16.45
C ASP A 65 -2.20 8.30 -15.95
N PRO A 66 -3.43 7.88 -16.36
CA PRO A 66 -4.07 6.67 -15.85
C PRO A 66 -3.36 5.37 -16.32
N ASP A 67 -2.69 5.41 -17.46
CA ASP A 67 -1.95 4.26 -18.02
C ASP A 67 -0.74 3.87 -17.18
N LEU A 68 -0.24 4.79 -16.35
CA LEU A 68 0.88 4.58 -15.44
C LEU A 68 0.46 4.27 -13.99
N SER A 69 -0.85 4.17 -13.72
CA SER A 69 -1.42 3.96 -12.39
C SER A 69 -0.82 2.76 -11.65
N ALA A 70 -0.63 1.63 -12.34
CA ALA A 70 -0.01 0.43 -11.76
C ALA A 70 1.45 0.68 -11.33
N THR A 71 2.23 1.37 -12.17
CA THR A 71 3.62 1.75 -11.87
C THR A 71 3.68 2.71 -10.70
N TYR A 72 2.79 3.71 -10.65
CA TYR A 72 2.69 4.64 -9.53
C TYR A 72 2.31 3.96 -8.22
N CYS A 73 1.37 3.00 -8.26
CA CYS A 73 1.05 2.19 -7.10
C CYS A 73 2.28 1.46 -6.56
N ILE A 74 3.08 0.81 -7.43
CA ILE A 74 4.29 0.09 -7.02
C ILE A 74 5.33 1.04 -6.42
N VAL A 75 5.58 2.20 -7.05
CA VAL A 75 6.58 3.18 -6.58
C VAL A 75 6.16 3.81 -5.24
N ALA A 76 4.89 4.20 -5.10
CA ALA A 76 4.35 4.72 -3.85
C ALA A 76 4.48 3.68 -2.71
N LEU A 77 4.28 2.40 -3.03
CA LEU A 77 4.43 1.31 -2.09
C LEU A 77 5.87 1.08 -1.66
N ALA A 78 6.81 1.13 -2.60
CA ALA A 78 8.23 1.07 -2.30
C ALA A 78 8.65 2.22 -1.36
N ALA A 79 8.17 3.44 -1.63
CA ALA A 79 8.41 4.61 -0.78
C ALA A 79 7.82 4.43 0.64
N LEU A 80 6.58 3.96 0.75
CA LEU A 80 5.93 3.66 2.04
C LEU A 80 6.66 2.55 2.81
N THR A 81 7.17 1.53 2.10
CA THR A 81 7.97 0.45 2.69
C THR A 81 9.26 0.98 3.33
N VAL A 82 9.97 1.86 2.60
CA VAL A 82 11.22 2.49 3.10
C VAL A 82 10.92 3.41 4.28
N ALA A 83 9.86 4.22 4.20
CA ALA A 83 9.43 5.10 5.28
C ALA A 83 9.06 4.31 6.55
N ALA A 84 8.27 3.23 6.41
CA ALA A 84 7.90 2.36 7.52
C ALA A 84 9.11 1.66 8.15
N ALA A 85 10.06 1.17 7.33
CA ALA A 85 11.32 0.61 7.81
C ALA A 85 12.14 1.64 8.62
N GLY A 86 12.17 2.90 8.18
CA GLY A 86 12.80 4.00 8.90
C GLY A 86 12.14 4.29 10.25
N VAL A 87 10.81 4.27 10.32
CA VAL A 87 10.05 4.48 11.56
C VAL A 87 10.25 3.33 12.55
N ILE A 88 10.28 2.08 12.07
CA ILE A 88 10.51 0.89 12.92
C ILE A 88 11.95 0.87 13.47
N ARG A 89 12.94 1.28 12.66
CA ARG A 89 14.35 1.30 13.06
C ARG A 89 14.74 2.46 13.97
N ARG A 90 13.89 3.48 14.15
CA ARG A 90 14.21 4.60 15.04
C ARG A 90 14.33 4.11 16.49
N PRO A 91 15.52 4.23 17.13
CA PRO A 91 15.65 3.93 18.54
C PRO A 91 14.67 4.82 19.32
N ALA A 92 14.02 4.26 20.35
CA ALA A 92 13.25 5.10 21.25
C ALA A 92 14.22 6.14 21.79
N LYS A 93 13.90 7.44 21.67
CA LYS A 93 14.63 8.47 22.41
C LYS A 93 14.66 8.01 23.86
N GLN A 94 15.86 7.69 24.34
CA GLN A 94 16.09 7.42 25.75
C GLN A 94 15.58 8.67 26.49
N PRO A 95 14.69 8.53 27.49
CA PRO A 95 14.38 9.67 28.34
C PRO A 95 15.71 10.09 28.96
N THR A 96 16.21 11.25 28.57
CA THR A 96 17.31 11.92 29.27
C THR A 96 16.76 12.22 30.66
N GLY A 97 17.01 11.30 31.58
CA GLY A 97 16.81 11.53 33.00
C GLY A 97 17.80 12.59 33.44
N SER A 98 17.25 13.67 34.00
CA SER A 98 17.82 14.62 34.97
C SER A 98 19.30 14.94 34.87
#